data_AF-X1I8V1-F1
#
_entry.id   AF-X1I8V1-F1
#
_cell.length_a   1.000
_cell.length_b   1.000
_cell.length_c   1.000
_cell.angle_alpha   90.00
_cell.angle_beta   90.00
_cell.angle_gamma   90.00
#
_symmetry.space_group_name_H-M   'P 1'
#
loop_
_entity.id
_entity.type
_entity.pdbx_description
1 polymer ?
#
loop_
_entity_poly.entity_id
_entity_poly.type
_entity_poly.pdbx_seq_one_letter_code
_entity_poly.pdbx_strand_id
1 'polypeptide(L)' 'EQELVDFSKQVVNENPDIGALLLECSDMPPYARAIQEAVRLPVFDFTTMINWIYNAVVRRPFAGFC' A
#
# COMPACT_ATOMS: atom_id res chain seq x y z
N GLU A 1 -5.49 14.51 -4.58
CA GLU A 1 -5.75 13.09 -4.87
C GLU A 1 -5.42 12.73 -6.31
N GLN A 2 -6.11 13.29 -7.30
CA GLN A 2 -5.89 12.97 -8.72
C GLN A 2 -4.46 13.17 -9.21
N GLU A 3 -3.81 14.26 -8.81
CA GLU A 3 -2.41 14.55 -9.16
C GLU A 3 -1.42 13.46 -8.70
N LEU A 4 -1.62 12.95 -7.47
CA LEU A 4 -0.81 11.86 -6.91
C LEU A 4 -1.04 10.54 -7.66
N VAL A 5 -2.28 10.28 -8.07
CA VAL A 5 -2.64 9.09 -8.85
C VAL A 5 -2.03 9.13 -10.24
N ASP A 6 -2.13 10.27 -10.92
CA ASP A 6 -1.60 10.45 -12.28
C ASP A 6 -0.08 10.41 -12.29
N PHE A 7 0.57 11.03 -11.28
CA PHE A 7 2.01 10.91 -11.08
C PHE A 7 2.43 9.46 -10.84
N SER A 8 1.71 8.72 -10.00
CA SER A 8 2.01 7.31 -9.73
C SER A 8 1.89 6.44 -10.99
N LYS A 9 0.87 6.69 -11.83
CA LYS A 9 0.72 6.02 -13.13
C LYS A 9 1.88 6.35 -14.07
N GLN A 10 2.28 7.61 -14.14
CA GLN A 10 3.40 8.04 -14.98
C GLN A 10 4.69 7.31 -14.58
N VAL A 11 5.02 7.27 -13.29
CA VAL A 11 6.22 6.60 -12.77
C VAL A 11 6.23 5.11 -13.13
N VAL A 12 5.10 4.42 -12.97
CA VAL A 12 4.97 2.99 -13.31
C VAL A 12 5.07 2.75 -14.81
N ASN A 13 4.50 3.63 -15.63
CA ASN A 13 4.58 3.52 -17.09
C ASN A 13 5.99 3.79 -17.63
N GLU A 14 6.73 4.71 -17.00
CA GLU A 14 8.13 5.02 -17.36
C GLU A 14 9.11 3.95 -16.91
N ASN A 15 8.75 3.14 -15.90
CA ASN A 15 9.61 2.14 -15.28
C ASN A 15 8.85 0.81 -15.14
N PRO A 16 8.73 0.02 -16.23
CA PRO A 16 7.94 -1.22 -16.23
C PRO A 16 8.48 -2.32 -15.29
N ASP A 17 9.70 -2.16 -14.80
CA ASP A 17 10.34 -3.09 -13.86
C ASP A 17 9.89 -2.89 -12.40
N ILE A 18 9.12 -1.83 -12.12
CA ILE A 18 8.61 -1.54 -10.78
C ILE A 18 7.59 -2.63 -10.38
N GLY A 19 7.93 -3.39 -9.34
CA GLY A 19 7.06 -4.41 -8.76
C GLY A 19 6.18 -3.93 -7.60
N ALA A 20 6.47 -2.76 -7.01
CA ALA A 20 5.73 -2.19 -5.88
C ALA A 20 6.05 -0.70 -5.69
N LEU A 21 5.16 0.03 -5.03
CA LEU A 21 5.35 1.44 -4.63
C LEU A 21 5.42 1.56 -3.11
N LEU A 22 6.29 2.42 -2.61
CA LEU A 22 6.40 2.77 -1.18
C LEU A 22 6.07 4.25 -1.00
N LEU A 23 5.06 4.54 -0.17
CA LEU A 23 4.66 5.90 0.20
C LEU A 23 5.37 6.31 1.48
N GLU A 24 6.34 7.21 1.36
CA GLU A 24 7.19 7.66 2.46
C GLU A 24 6.56 8.76 3.32
N CYS A 25 5.64 9.57 2.77
CA CYS A 25 5.08 10.72 3.48
C CYS A 25 3.90 10.32 4.38
N SER A 26 3.84 10.90 5.58
CA SER A 26 2.77 10.66 6.58
C SER A 26 1.37 10.98 6.08
N ASP A 27 1.26 11.88 5.09
CA ASP A 27 -0.02 12.41 4.60
C ASP A 27 -0.54 11.68 3.36
N MET A 28 0.23 10.72 2.84
CA MET A 28 -0.13 9.93 1.65
C MET A 28 -1.00 8.67 1.89
N PRO A 29 -1.09 8.05 3.10
CA PRO A 29 -1.92 6.86 3.31
C PRO A 29 -3.40 7.00 2.91
N PRO A 30 -4.08 8.15 3.09
CA PRO A 30 -5.45 8.31 2.61
C PRO A 30 -5.61 8.07 1.10
N TYR A 31 -4.53 8.27 0.32
CA TYR A 31 -4.52 8.10 -1.14
C TYR A 31 -3.98 6.74 -1.59
N ALA A 32 -3.42 5.92 -0.68
CA ALA A 32 -2.78 4.66 -1.01
C ALA A 32 -3.71 3.70 -1.78
N ARG A 33 -4.99 3.66 -1.38
CA ARG A 33 -6.01 2.86 -2.07
C ARG A 33 -6.25 3.34 -3.50
N ALA A 34 -6.45 4.64 -3.70
CA ALA A 34 -6.71 5.22 -5.01
C ALA A 34 -5.51 5.00 -5.96
N ILE A 35 -4.29 5.15 -5.43
CA ILE A 35 -3.05 4.85 -6.16
C ILE A 35 -2.98 3.37 -6.52
N GLN A 36 -3.25 2.47 -5.58
CA GLN A 36 -3.22 1.02 -5.82
C GLN A 36 -4.22 0.57 -6.89
N GLU A 37 -5.45 1.09 -6.85
CA GLU A 37 -6.47 0.81 -7.86
C GLU A 37 -6.05 1.30 -9.26
N ALA A 38 -5.35 2.44 -9.31
CA ALA A 38 -4.84 3.03 -10.55
C ALA A 38 -3.63 2.30 -11.14
N VAL A 39 -2.63 1.94 -10.33
CA VAL A 39 -1.38 1.33 -10.79
C VAL A 39 -1.45 -0.19 -10.87
N ARG A 40 -2.41 -0.82 -10.18
CA ARG A 40 -2.57 -2.28 -10.09
C ARG A 40 -1.32 -3.02 -9.59
N LEU A 41 -0.53 -2.35 -8.74
CA LEU A 41 0.65 -2.89 -8.08
C LEU A 41 0.51 -2.81 -6.55
N PRO A 42 1.27 -3.61 -5.79
CA PRO A 42 1.38 -3.44 -4.35
C PRO A 42 1.81 -2.02 -3.98
N VAL A 43 1.07 -1.39 -3.08
CA VAL A 43 1.40 -0.09 -2.49
C VAL A 43 1.62 -0.31 -1.00
N PHE A 44 2.77 0.10 -0.50
CA PHE A 44 3.16 0.01 0.89
C PHE A 44 3.26 1.40 1.48
N ASP A 45 2.92 1.51 2.76
CA ASP A 45 3.12 2.70 3.58
C ASP A 45 3.40 2.26 5.03
N PHE A 46 3.67 3.23 5.90
CA PHE A 46 3.92 2.94 7.30
C PHE A 46 2.72 2.27 8.00
N THR A 47 1.48 2.52 7.57
CA THR A 47 0.29 1.87 8.16
C THR A 47 0.27 0.38 7.84
N THR A 48 0.63 0.02 6.60
CA THR A 48 0.76 -1.37 6.14
C THR A 48 1.85 -2.10 6.92
N MET A 49 3.01 -1.45 7.09
CA MET A 49 4.13 -1.99 7.88
C MET A 49 3.73 -2.19 9.36
N ILE A 50 3.10 -1.19 9.98
CA ILE A 50 2.67 -1.28 11.38
C ILE A 50 1.66 -2.42 11.55
N ASN A 51 0.69 -2.55 10.62
CA ASN A 51 -0.28 -3.64 10.66
C ASN A 51 0.38 -5.01 10.50
N TRP A 52 1.41 -5.13 9.65
CA TRP A 52 2.19 -6.36 9.53
C TRP A 52 2.91 -6.72 10.83
N ILE A 53 3.61 -5.77 11.44
CA ILE A 53 4.33 -6.00 12.71
C ILE A 53 3.33 -6.33 13.83
N TYR A 54 2.22 -5.61 13.92
CA TYR A 54 1.18 -5.86 14.92
C TYR A 54 0.63 -7.29 14.79
N ASN A 55 0.29 -7.73 13.57
CA ASN A 55 -0.20 -9.09 13.34
C ASN A 55 0.87 -10.17 13.63
N ALA A 56 2.16 -9.84 13.50
CA ALA A 56 3.24 -10.76 13.83
C ALA A 56 3.44 -10.95 15.35
N VAL A 57 3.24 -9.89 16.15
CA VAL A 57 3.51 -9.92 17.60
C VAL A 57 2.26 -10.07 18.47
N VAL A 58 1.07 -9.74 17.95
CA VAL A 58 -0.20 -9.80 18.69
C VAL A 58 -1.09 -10.92 18.16
N ARG A 59 -0.91 -12.14 18.70
CA ARG A 59 -1.70 -13.31 18.31
C ARG A 59 -3.11 -13.25 18.89
N ARG A 60 -4.14 -13.42 18.04
CA ARG A 60 -5.54 -13.56 18.46
C ARG A 60 -5.95 -15.03 18.56
N PRO A 61 -6.83 -15.41 19.51
CA PRO A 61 -7.41 -16.75 19.56
C PRO A 61 -8.09 -17.09 18.22
N PHE A 62 -7.87 -18.30 17.71
CA PHE A 62 -8.54 -18.76 16.50
C PHE A 62 -9.96 -19.19 16.83
N ALA A 63 -10.95 -18.42 16.38
CA ALA A 63 -12.37 -18.76 16.46
C ALA A 63 -12.82 -19.36 15.12
N GLY A 64 -12.41 -20.61 14.85
CA GLY A 64 -12.96 -21.40 13.75
C GLY A 64 -14.14 -22.25 14.23
N PHE A 65 -15.05 -22.58 13.32
CA PHE A 65 -16.07 -23.60 13.57
C PHE A 65 -15.45 -24.97 13.31
N CYS A 66 -15.53 -25.86 14.30
CA CYS A 66 -15.23 -27.29 14.15
C CYS A 66 -16.43 -28.03 13.57
#